data_AF-A0A927KXI2-F1
#
_entry.id   AF-A0A927KXI2-F1
#
_cell.length_a   1.000
_cell.length_b   1.000
_cell.length_c   1.000
_cell.angle_alpha   90.00
_cell.angle_beta   90.00
_cell.angle_gamma   90.00
#
_symmetry.space_group_name_H-M   'P 1'
#
loop_
_entity.id
_entity.type
_entity.pdbx_description
1 polymer ?
#
loop_
_entity_poly.entity_id
_entity_poly.type
_entity_poly.pdbx_seq_one_letter_code
_entity_poly.pdbx_strand_id
1 'polypeptide(L)'
;MLNNQIIITDGNVCPRARRNDKGVVDANELASDEWGQLRKRNVNSPKAKLVQCAKCWELYREVQWMRTYSTSRGTPVVSHQPGESRPDHDYEPVETPEHRAWNNRVFLITDTEGYKPRKEAWSPDRKTRADVLLTGTLTIAYEHQHSPFSATGRYSAPERARLAAVAGRTAMWHTTSDKVRGQVPILRTDGGLPLKLIENPNYRHEFRGGIYRIEIYTCTVRHGHECPNGKFSGCGKPHARGQVTAGQLDDVLRGAPIGAYMPVVDAQVIRAPRFFWTDMASYGQYLAYIASPAVSKTSGSPAETPRTRRGRRAGHSRAKEAELEAMRAQAVDLSEDIPMPAATESSNRLVAPAIPRPVPGVCDTGQPRCGQPGRLYAAGWRCDEHRPSSHWFKR
;
A
#
# COMPACT_ATOMS: atom_id res chain seq x y z
N MET A 1 -11.89 -14.08 50.68
CA MET A 1 -12.34 -14.23 49.29
C MET A 1 -11.95 -12.96 48.53
N LEU A 2 -10.90 -13.00 47.72
CA LEU A 2 -10.33 -11.82 47.07
C LEU A 2 -10.13 -12.08 45.57
N ASN A 3 -10.53 -11.09 44.76
CA ASN A 3 -10.77 -11.15 43.32
C ASN A 3 -9.48 -11.25 42.49
N ASN A 4 -9.19 -12.45 41.98
CA ASN A 4 -8.13 -12.71 41.00
C ASN A 4 -8.60 -12.38 39.56
N GLN A 5 -8.85 -11.11 39.28
CA GLN A 5 -9.23 -10.63 37.95
C GLN A 5 -8.04 -9.96 37.25
N ILE A 6 -7.78 -10.37 36.01
CA ILE A 6 -6.84 -9.74 35.08
C ILE A 6 -7.63 -8.67 34.32
N ILE A 7 -7.38 -7.40 34.63
CA ILE A 7 -8.00 -6.23 34.00
C ILE A 7 -6.95 -5.63 33.06
N ILE A 8 -7.25 -5.62 31.76
CA ILE A 8 -6.47 -4.91 30.74
C ILE A 8 -6.70 -3.39 30.96
N THR A 9 -5.76 -2.48 30.68
CA THR A 9 -6.09 -1.04 30.61
C THR A 9 -5.12 -0.36 29.65
N ASP A 10 -5.67 0.58 28.89
CA ASP A 10 -5.13 1.59 27.97
C ASP A 10 -3.95 1.23 27.05
N GLY A 11 -4.27 1.22 25.75
CA GLY A 11 -3.40 1.79 24.70
C GLY A 11 -2.88 0.83 23.64
N ASN A 12 -2.84 -0.47 23.90
CA ASN A 12 -2.58 -1.55 22.95
C ASN A 12 -2.89 -2.87 23.69
N VAL A 13 -3.32 -3.93 23.00
CA VAL A 13 -3.65 -5.21 23.64
C VAL A 13 -2.37 -5.91 24.14
N CYS A 14 -1.82 -5.43 25.24
CA CYS A 14 -0.89 -6.13 26.10
C CYS A 14 -1.75 -6.77 27.21
N PRO A 15 -1.97 -8.09 27.21
CA PRO A 15 -2.76 -8.71 28.28
C PRO A 15 -1.99 -8.48 29.58
N ARG A 16 -2.53 -7.85 30.64
CA ARG A 16 -1.76 -7.63 31.87
C ARG A 16 -2.29 -8.42 33.08
N ALA A 17 -1.50 -9.32 33.67
CA ALA A 17 -1.85 -10.17 34.80
C ALA A 17 -1.64 -9.49 36.16
N ARG A 18 -2.60 -9.60 37.10
CA ARG A 18 -2.41 -9.13 38.48
C ARG A 18 -1.81 -10.24 39.34
N ARG A 19 -0.58 -10.06 39.82
CA ARG A 19 0.05 -10.91 40.85
C ARG A 19 -0.38 -10.45 42.23
N ASN A 20 -0.74 -11.40 43.10
CA ASN A 20 -1.33 -11.16 44.42
C ASN A 20 -0.50 -10.23 45.33
N ASP A 21 0.80 -10.07 45.03
CA ASP A 21 1.80 -9.33 45.78
C ASP A 21 2.58 -8.28 44.95
N LYS A 22 2.40 -8.20 43.61
CA LYS A 22 3.27 -7.40 42.72
C LYS A 22 2.57 -6.49 41.69
N GLY A 23 1.25 -6.36 41.74
CA GLY A 23 0.52 -5.49 40.81
C GLY A 23 0.29 -6.12 39.42
N VAL A 24 0.06 -5.26 38.41
CA VAL A 24 -0.40 -5.62 37.04
C VAL A 24 0.82 -5.70 36.08
N VAL A 25 1.13 -6.88 35.50
CA VAL A 25 2.31 -7.16 34.63
C VAL A 25 1.92 -7.59 33.22
N ASP A 26 2.70 -7.30 32.17
CA ASP A 26 2.39 -7.72 30.79
C ASP A 26 2.45 -9.26 30.63
N ALA A 27 1.57 -9.86 29.82
CA ALA A 27 1.50 -11.29 29.57
C ALA A 27 2.66 -11.77 28.71
N ASN A 28 3.28 -10.87 27.95
CA ASN A 28 4.56 -11.15 27.30
C ASN A 28 5.72 -11.23 28.31
N GLU A 29 5.53 -10.70 29.52
CA GLU A 29 6.50 -10.79 30.63
C GLU A 29 6.22 -11.98 31.55
N LEU A 30 5.12 -12.73 31.32
CA LEU A 30 4.86 -13.96 32.06
C LEU A 30 5.88 -15.02 31.66
N ALA A 31 6.54 -15.61 32.65
CA ALA A 31 7.38 -16.77 32.41
C ALA A 31 6.52 -17.96 31.91
N SER A 32 7.15 -18.89 31.19
CA SER A 32 6.47 -20.04 30.56
C SER A 32 5.66 -20.88 31.56
N ASP A 33 6.14 -21.01 32.79
CA ASP A 33 5.47 -21.70 33.89
C ASP A 33 4.24 -20.92 34.40
N GLU A 34 4.34 -19.59 34.51
CA GLU A 34 3.22 -18.71 34.90
C GLU A 34 2.10 -18.73 33.85
N TRP A 35 2.48 -18.70 32.57
CA TRP A 35 1.54 -18.86 31.46
C TRP A 35 0.86 -20.23 31.47
N GLY A 36 1.63 -21.30 31.74
CA GLY A 36 1.11 -22.65 31.91
C GLY A 36 0.08 -22.75 33.05
N GLN A 37 0.35 -22.10 34.18
CA GLN A 37 -0.58 -22.03 35.32
C GLN A 37 -1.83 -21.22 35.00
N LEU A 38 -1.70 -20.08 34.31
CA LEU A 38 -2.84 -19.30 33.83
C LEU A 38 -3.74 -20.14 32.91
N ARG A 39 -3.16 -20.82 31.93
CA ARG A 39 -3.90 -21.71 31.01
C ARG A 39 -4.61 -22.84 31.75
N LYS A 40 -3.93 -23.57 32.65
CA LYS A 40 -4.54 -24.67 33.43
C LYS A 40 -5.73 -24.18 34.26
N ARG A 41 -5.63 -23.00 34.87
CA ARG A 41 -6.72 -22.40 35.65
C ARG A 41 -7.88 -21.96 34.75
N ASN A 42 -7.59 -21.37 33.58
CA ASN A 42 -8.63 -20.94 32.65
C ASN A 42 -9.37 -22.12 32.00
N VAL A 43 -8.69 -23.26 31.77
CA VAL A 43 -9.28 -24.50 31.22
C VAL A 43 -10.29 -25.15 32.19
N ASN A 44 -10.01 -25.13 33.49
CA ASN A 44 -10.81 -25.83 34.49
C ASN A 44 -11.83 -24.94 35.22
N SER A 45 -11.93 -23.66 34.87
CA SER A 45 -12.80 -22.74 35.58
C SER A 45 -14.25 -22.87 35.08
N PRO A 46 -15.22 -23.30 35.91
CA PRO A 46 -16.65 -23.39 35.53
C PRO A 46 -17.27 -22.02 35.24
N LYS A 47 -16.55 -20.97 35.64
CA LYS A 47 -16.71 -19.59 35.17
C LYS A 47 -15.53 -19.31 34.26
N ALA A 48 -15.70 -19.31 32.95
CA ALA A 48 -14.68 -18.88 31.98
C ALA A 48 -14.26 -17.42 32.20
N LYS A 49 -13.53 -17.11 33.29
CA LYS A 49 -13.57 -15.79 33.94
C LYS A 49 -12.26 -15.31 34.60
N LEU A 50 -11.10 -15.63 34.04
CA LEU A 50 -9.84 -15.13 34.60
C LEU A 50 -9.21 -13.97 33.81
N VAL A 51 -9.51 -13.87 32.52
CA VAL A 51 -9.04 -12.78 31.66
C VAL A 51 -10.24 -12.02 31.13
N GLN A 52 -10.35 -10.74 31.48
CA GLN A 52 -11.38 -9.85 30.97
C GLN A 52 -10.81 -9.01 29.83
N CYS A 53 -11.61 -8.83 28.79
CA CYS A 53 -11.33 -7.80 27.81
C CYS A 53 -11.67 -6.44 28.40
N ALA A 54 -10.67 -5.65 28.75
CA ALA A 54 -10.96 -4.34 29.29
C ALA A 54 -11.35 -3.30 28.26
N LYS A 55 -11.00 -3.49 26.98
CA LYS A 55 -11.53 -2.63 25.92
C LYS A 55 -13.05 -2.76 25.83
N CYS A 56 -13.60 -3.96 26.03
CA CYS A 56 -15.05 -4.15 26.16
C CYS A 56 -15.62 -3.46 27.41
N TRP A 57 -14.90 -3.48 28.54
CA TRP A 57 -15.30 -2.77 29.74
C TRP A 57 -15.22 -1.25 29.60
N GLU A 58 -14.22 -0.74 28.89
CA GLU A 58 -14.00 0.68 28.67
C GLU A 58 -15.03 1.25 27.69
N LEU A 59 -15.18 0.64 26.51
CA LEU A 59 -16.06 1.12 25.45
C LEU A 59 -17.54 0.86 25.74
N TYR A 60 -17.85 -0.28 26.37
CA TYR A 60 -19.23 -0.75 26.48
C TYR A 60 -19.69 -0.95 27.92
N ARG A 61 -18.82 -0.79 28.92
CA ARG A 61 -19.11 -1.12 30.33
C ARG A 61 -19.62 -2.55 30.51
N GLU A 62 -19.20 -3.44 29.60
CA GLU A 62 -19.57 -4.85 29.57
C GLU A 62 -18.35 -5.72 29.81
N VAL A 63 -18.51 -6.78 30.62
CA VAL A 63 -17.45 -7.75 30.87
C VAL A 63 -17.50 -8.86 29.84
N GLN A 64 -16.53 -8.87 28.93
CA GLN A 64 -16.32 -9.94 27.95
C GLN A 64 -15.10 -10.79 28.37
N TRP A 65 -15.20 -12.11 28.26
CA TRP A 65 -14.20 -13.03 28.79
C TRP A 65 -13.37 -13.67 27.69
N MET A 66 -12.06 -13.75 27.94
CA MET A 66 -11.12 -14.17 26.91
C MET A 66 -10.62 -15.61 27.12
N ARG A 67 -10.47 -16.34 26.01
CA ARG A 67 -9.82 -17.66 25.95
C ARG A 67 -8.31 -17.49 25.88
N THR A 68 -7.60 -18.33 26.65
CA THR A 68 -6.13 -18.43 26.60
C THR A 68 -5.70 -19.77 26.02
N TYR A 69 -4.82 -19.79 25.03
CA TYR A 69 -4.27 -21.03 24.44
C TYR A 69 -2.82 -20.82 23.97
N SER A 70 -2.17 -21.89 23.50
CA SER A 70 -0.88 -21.77 22.80
C SER A 70 -1.02 -22.27 21.37
N THR A 71 -0.32 -21.65 20.42
CA THR A 71 -0.23 -22.16 19.05
C THR A 71 0.58 -23.46 19.02
N SER A 72 0.58 -24.15 17.86
CA SER A 72 1.42 -25.33 17.63
C SER A 72 2.93 -25.06 17.78
N ARG A 73 3.35 -23.80 17.76
CA ARG A 73 4.74 -23.35 17.98
C ARG A 73 5.01 -22.92 19.43
N GLY A 74 4.07 -23.14 20.35
CA GLY A 74 4.19 -22.78 21.76
C GLY A 74 3.88 -21.31 22.07
N THR A 75 3.59 -20.47 21.07
CA THR A 75 3.29 -19.04 21.26
C THR A 75 2.03 -18.86 22.12
N PRO A 76 2.09 -18.13 23.24
CA PRO A 76 0.92 -17.69 24.01
C PRO A 76 -0.07 -16.89 23.16
N VAL A 77 -1.37 -17.19 23.28
CA VAL A 77 -2.43 -16.44 22.61
C VAL A 77 -3.60 -16.21 23.58
N VAL A 78 -4.19 -15.01 23.50
CA VAL A 78 -5.46 -14.68 24.12
C VAL A 78 -6.44 -14.15 23.06
N SER A 79 -7.68 -14.61 23.06
CA SER A 79 -8.73 -14.20 22.08
C SER A 79 -10.11 -14.17 22.73
N HIS A 80 -11.11 -13.49 22.15
CA HIS A 80 -12.49 -13.65 22.62
C HIS A 80 -13.02 -15.07 22.38
N GLN A 81 -14.07 -15.43 23.11
CA GLN A 81 -14.76 -16.71 22.92
C GLN A 81 -15.80 -16.61 21.80
N PRO A 82 -15.89 -17.62 20.91
CA PRO A 82 -16.98 -17.70 19.94
C PRO A 82 -18.33 -17.73 20.67
N GLY A 83 -19.26 -16.87 20.26
CA GLY A 83 -20.61 -16.80 20.84
C GLY A 83 -20.77 -15.77 21.97
N GLU A 84 -19.72 -15.06 22.38
CA GLU A 84 -19.90 -13.83 23.15
C GLU A 84 -20.63 -12.77 22.31
N SER A 85 -21.47 -11.96 22.98
CA SER A 85 -22.52 -11.12 22.38
C SER A 85 -22.03 -10.02 21.45
N ARG A 86 -20.71 -9.87 21.28
CA ARG A 86 -20.10 -8.89 20.39
C ARG A 86 -18.97 -9.55 19.58
N PRO A 87 -18.79 -9.16 18.30
CA PRO A 87 -17.59 -9.54 17.55
C PRO A 87 -16.35 -9.15 18.36
N ASP A 88 -15.23 -9.85 18.16
CA ASP A 88 -13.92 -9.35 18.57
C ASP A 88 -13.92 -7.84 18.37
N HIS A 89 -13.73 -7.05 19.44
CA HIS A 89 -13.53 -5.61 19.20
C HIS A 89 -12.46 -5.53 18.13
N ASP A 90 -12.66 -4.68 17.14
CA ASP A 90 -11.64 -4.52 16.11
C ASP A 90 -10.32 -4.38 16.85
N TYR A 91 -9.35 -5.24 16.47
CA TYR A 91 -7.93 -4.95 16.65
C TYR A 91 -7.90 -3.45 16.44
N GLU A 92 -7.63 -2.65 17.48
CA GLU A 92 -7.62 -1.22 17.23
C GLU A 92 -6.61 -1.14 16.10
N PRO A 93 -7.00 -0.75 14.86
CA PRO A 93 -5.98 -0.18 14.04
C PRO A 93 -5.71 1.05 14.89
N VAL A 94 -4.69 0.97 15.75
CA VAL A 94 -3.97 2.16 16.11
C VAL A 94 -3.44 2.56 14.76
N GLU A 95 -4.32 3.22 14.00
CA GLU A 95 -4.02 3.97 12.83
C GLU A 95 -2.83 4.77 13.31
N THR A 96 -1.65 4.35 12.85
CA THR A 96 -0.44 4.94 13.37
C THR A 96 -0.52 6.42 13.07
N PRO A 97 0.05 7.30 13.91
CA PRO A 97 0.05 8.72 13.60
C PRO A 97 0.59 9.00 12.18
N GLU A 98 1.50 8.16 11.68
CA GLU A 98 1.97 8.17 10.29
C GLU A 98 0.86 7.83 9.28
N HIS A 99 0.11 6.74 9.47
CA HIS A 99 -1.02 6.38 8.61
C HIS A 99 -2.08 7.47 8.57
N ARG A 100 -2.43 8.03 9.74
CA ARG A 100 -3.35 9.17 9.83
C ARG A 100 -2.82 10.39 9.07
N ALA A 101 -1.54 10.70 9.23
CA ALA A 101 -0.91 11.83 8.55
C ALA A 101 -0.97 11.68 7.02
N TRP A 102 -0.70 10.48 6.49
CA TRP A 102 -0.83 10.20 5.06
C TRP A 102 -2.27 10.32 4.56
N ASN A 103 -3.23 9.73 5.27
CA ASN A 103 -4.65 9.83 4.94
C ASN A 103 -5.14 11.28 4.98
N ASN A 104 -4.71 12.06 5.98
CA ASN A 104 -4.99 13.49 6.08
C ASN A 104 -4.40 14.27 4.92
N ARG A 105 -3.14 14.02 4.55
CA ARG A 105 -2.49 14.68 3.42
C ARG A 105 -3.26 14.41 2.12
N VAL A 106 -3.55 13.14 1.84
CA VAL A 106 -4.27 12.72 0.64
C VAL A 106 -5.64 13.38 0.57
N PHE A 107 -6.38 13.35 1.69
CA PHE A 107 -7.67 14.02 1.81
C PHE A 107 -7.55 15.52 1.52
N LEU A 108 -6.63 16.25 2.16
CA LEU A 108 -6.49 17.69 1.97
C LEU A 108 -6.11 18.08 0.54
N ILE A 109 -5.16 17.36 -0.07
CA ILE A 109 -4.76 17.61 -1.47
C ILE A 109 -5.97 17.44 -2.38
N THR A 110 -6.67 16.31 -2.26
CA THR A 110 -7.73 15.95 -3.19
C THR A 110 -9.02 16.72 -2.97
N ASP A 111 -9.26 17.21 -1.75
CA ASP A 111 -10.32 18.16 -1.44
C ASP A 111 -10.04 19.52 -2.10
N THR A 112 -8.79 20.00 -2.04
CA THR A 112 -8.36 21.24 -2.70
C THR A 112 -8.53 21.17 -4.22
N GLU A 113 -8.34 20.00 -4.83
CA GLU A 113 -8.60 19.76 -6.26
C GLU A 113 -10.10 19.58 -6.60
N GLY A 114 -10.99 19.57 -5.60
CA GLY A 114 -12.43 19.44 -5.80
C GLY A 114 -12.96 18.02 -5.99
N TYR A 115 -12.17 16.97 -5.68
CA TYR A 115 -12.57 15.56 -5.85
C TYR A 115 -13.48 15.00 -4.77
N LYS A 116 -13.95 15.84 -3.83
CA LYS A 116 -14.85 15.48 -2.71
C LYS A 116 -14.43 14.18 -2.00
N PRO A 117 -13.19 14.10 -1.49
CA PRO A 117 -12.65 12.87 -0.94
C PRO A 117 -13.44 12.40 0.29
N ARG A 118 -13.45 11.09 0.53
CA ARG A 118 -14.11 10.46 1.67
C ARG A 118 -13.16 9.52 2.39
N LYS A 119 -12.94 9.72 3.69
CA LYS A 119 -12.16 8.78 4.51
C LYS A 119 -12.98 7.55 4.85
N GLU A 120 -12.30 6.41 5.01
CA GLU A 120 -12.87 5.13 5.43
C GLU A 120 -14.13 4.73 4.62
N ALA A 121 -14.09 4.98 3.31
CA ALA A 121 -15.27 4.87 2.46
C ALA A 121 -15.51 3.41 2.03
N TRP A 122 -16.54 2.82 2.61
CA TRP A 122 -17.05 1.51 2.22
C TRP A 122 -17.57 1.48 0.78
N SER A 123 -17.38 0.35 0.11
CA SER A 123 -18.09 0.02 -1.13
C SER A 123 -19.59 -0.13 -0.88
N PRO A 124 -20.44 0.06 -1.91
CA PRO A 124 -21.89 -0.15 -1.76
C PRO A 124 -22.24 -1.55 -1.23
N ASP A 125 -21.48 -2.57 -1.62
CA ASP A 125 -21.63 -3.95 -1.17
C ASP A 125 -20.95 -4.25 0.20
N ARG A 126 -20.33 -3.25 0.82
CA ARG A 126 -19.59 -3.32 2.10
C ARG A 126 -18.50 -4.39 2.15
N LYS A 127 -17.99 -4.84 1.00
CA LYS A 127 -16.90 -5.84 0.95
C LYS A 127 -15.51 -5.24 1.02
N THR A 128 -15.36 -3.99 0.62
CA THR A 128 -14.08 -3.28 0.66
C THR A 128 -14.23 -1.88 1.25
N ARG A 129 -13.19 -1.40 1.92
CA ARG A 129 -13.10 -0.07 2.51
C ARG A 129 -11.80 0.54 2.04
N ALA A 130 -11.88 1.74 1.46
CA ALA A 130 -10.73 2.55 1.11
C ALA A 130 -10.35 3.46 2.29
N ASP A 131 -9.07 3.65 2.56
CA ASP A 131 -8.60 4.62 3.55
C ASP A 131 -9.02 6.03 3.15
N VAL A 132 -8.82 6.38 1.88
CA VAL A 132 -9.37 7.60 1.26
C VAL A 132 -9.91 7.26 -0.13
N LEU A 133 -11.17 7.59 -0.40
CA LEU A 133 -11.79 7.46 -1.71
C LEU A 133 -11.79 8.81 -2.42
N LEU A 134 -11.26 8.85 -3.63
CA LEU A 134 -11.18 10.03 -4.49
C LEU A 134 -12.14 9.85 -5.65
N THR A 135 -12.96 10.85 -5.97
CA THR A 135 -13.96 10.75 -7.03
C THR A 135 -13.76 11.85 -8.08
N GLY A 136 -13.14 11.47 -9.20
CA GLY A 136 -13.05 12.29 -10.41
C GLY A 136 -13.70 11.55 -11.59
N THR A 137 -13.10 11.64 -12.77
CA THR A 137 -13.43 10.78 -13.92
C THR A 137 -13.19 9.30 -13.60
N LEU A 138 -12.18 9.02 -12.77
CA LEU A 138 -11.90 7.73 -12.17
C LEU A 138 -12.19 7.79 -10.67
N THR A 139 -12.71 6.69 -10.14
CA THR A 139 -12.84 6.50 -8.70
C THR A 139 -11.59 5.80 -8.17
N ILE A 140 -10.76 6.52 -7.41
CA ILE A 140 -9.51 5.99 -6.86
C ILE A 140 -9.73 5.57 -5.39
N ALA A 141 -9.49 4.31 -5.09
CA ALA A 141 -9.43 3.79 -3.72
C ALA A 141 -7.97 3.86 -3.23
N TYR A 142 -7.62 4.92 -2.53
CA TYR A 142 -6.30 5.08 -1.94
C TYR A 142 -6.17 4.25 -0.66
N GLU A 143 -5.04 3.55 -0.54
CA GLU A 143 -4.72 2.64 0.56
C GLU A 143 -3.28 2.91 1.01
N HIS A 144 -3.07 3.33 2.26
CA HIS A 144 -1.72 3.53 2.80
C HIS A 144 -1.27 2.31 3.61
N GLN A 145 -0.24 1.62 3.14
CA GLN A 145 0.26 0.44 3.78
C GLN A 145 1.35 0.71 4.81
N HIS A 146 0.97 0.58 6.07
CA HIS A 146 1.89 0.65 7.22
C HIS A 146 2.07 -0.71 7.94
N SER A 147 1.01 -1.52 8.01
CA SER A 147 1.05 -2.79 8.76
C SER A 147 1.65 -3.96 7.93
N PRO A 148 2.00 -5.11 8.54
CA PRO A 148 2.32 -6.31 7.78
C PRO A 148 1.02 -6.99 7.33
N PHE A 149 0.67 -6.92 6.04
CA PHE A 149 -0.35 -7.82 5.51
C PHE A 149 0.15 -9.26 5.50
N SER A 150 -0.80 -10.19 5.63
CA SER A 150 -0.60 -11.52 5.09
C SER A 150 -0.38 -11.41 3.59
N ALA A 151 0.70 -12.02 3.09
CA ALA A 151 0.97 -12.10 1.65
C ALA A 151 -0.13 -12.87 0.89
N THR A 152 -1.00 -13.59 1.61
CA THR A 152 -2.08 -14.41 1.05
C THR A 152 -3.41 -14.20 1.80
N GLY A 153 -4.51 -14.53 1.14
CA GLY A 153 -5.85 -14.55 1.74
C GLY A 153 -6.64 -13.25 1.61
N ARG A 154 -7.79 -13.20 2.29
CA ARG A 154 -8.82 -12.16 2.15
C ARG A 154 -8.34 -10.73 2.44
N TYR A 155 -7.32 -10.59 3.28
CA TYR A 155 -6.76 -9.29 3.68
C TYR A 155 -5.49 -8.91 2.89
N SER A 156 -5.12 -9.70 1.88
CA SER A 156 -3.95 -9.41 1.06
C SER A 156 -4.21 -8.22 0.12
N ALA A 157 -3.14 -7.51 -0.24
CA ALA A 157 -3.23 -6.38 -1.16
C ALA A 157 -3.83 -6.76 -2.54
N PRO A 158 -3.46 -7.90 -3.17
CA PRO A 158 -4.10 -8.36 -4.41
C PRO A 158 -5.61 -8.55 -4.28
N GLU A 159 -6.07 -9.21 -3.23
CA GLU A 159 -7.49 -9.49 -3.05
C GLU A 159 -8.28 -8.20 -2.80
N ARG A 160 -7.75 -7.28 -1.99
CA ARG A 160 -8.35 -5.96 -1.78
C ARG A 160 -8.39 -5.13 -3.07
N ALA A 161 -7.34 -5.18 -3.89
CA ALA A 161 -7.32 -4.52 -5.20
C ALA A 161 -8.35 -5.12 -6.16
N ARG A 162 -8.50 -6.45 -6.17
CA ARG A 162 -9.52 -7.15 -6.96
C ARG A 162 -10.93 -6.75 -6.53
N LEU A 163 -11.21 -6.75 -5.22
CA LEU A 163 -12.51 -6.32 -4.67
C LEU A 163 -12.80 -4.84 -4.95
N ALA A 164 -11.79 -3.97 -4.92
CA ALA A 164 -11.93 -2.58 -5.32
C ALA A 164 -12.31 -2.46 -6.81
N ALA A 165 -11.66 -3.22 -7.69
CA ALA A 165 -11.98 -3.23 -9.12
C ALA A 165 -13.42 -3.71 -9.39
N VAL A 166 -13.87 -4.76 -8.70
CA VAL A 166 -15.28 -5.22 -8.78
C VAL A 166 -16.26 -4.12 -8.34
N ALA A 167 -15.87 -3.29 -7.38
CA ALA A 167 -16.66 -2.14 -6.94
C ALA A 167 -16.53 -0.90 -7.86
N GLY A 168 -15.92 -1.02 -9.04
CA GLY A 168 -15.69 0.08 -9.98
C GLY A 168 -14.64 1.08 -9.50
N ARG A 169 -13.72 0.65 -8.64
CA ARG A 169 -12.67 1.50 -8.04
C ARG A 169 -11.29 1.06 -8.49
N THR A 170 -10.43 2.01 -8.81
CA THR A 170 -9.02 1.77 -9.07
C THR A 170 -8.23 1.84 -7.77
N ALA A 171 -7.68 0.71 -7.32
CA ALA A 171 -6.87 0.68 -6.11
C ALA A 171 -5.52 1.37 -6.31
N MET A 172 -5.18 2.31 -5.42
CA MET A 172 -3.90 2.99 -5.36
C MET A 172 -3.21 2.69 -4.03
N TRP A 173 -2.19 1.84 -4.10
CA TRP A 173 -1.43 1.44 -2.92
C TRP A 173 -0.25 2.37 -2.71
N HIS A 174 -0.18 2.99 -1.54
CA HIS A 174 0.97 3.77 -1.11
C HIS A 174 1.72 2.99 -0.02
N THR A 175 3.04 2.79 -0.15
CA THR A 175 3.83 2.05 0.84
C THR A 175 5.18 2.69 1.06
N THR A 176 5.74 2.51 2.26
CA THR A 176 7.13 2.87 2.59
C THR A 176 8.06 1.65 2.58
N SER A 177 7.51 0.45 2.34
CA SER A 177 8.24 -0.82 2.32
C SER A 177 8.06 -1.59 1.01
N ASP A 178 9.00 -2.50 0.71
CA ASP A 178 8.97 -3.35 -0.48
C ASP A 178 8.04 -4.58 -0.35
N LYS A 179 7.33 -4.76 0.78
CA LYS A 179 6.57 -5.99 1.06
C LYS A 179 5.45 -6.28 0.05
N VAL A 180 4.83 -5.25 -0.49
CA VAL A 180 3.73 -5.35 -1.47
C VAL A 180 4.20 -5.19 -2.92
N ARG A 181 5.52 -5.06 -3.15
CA ARG A 181 6.09 -4.91 -4.48
C ARG A 181 5.82 -6.16 -5.32
N GLY A 182 5.36 -5.96 -6.55
CA GLY A 182 5.08 -7.05 -7.48
C GLY A 182 3.76 -7.78 -7.21
N GLN A 183 2.91 -7.26 -6.32
CA GLN A 183 1.58 -7.82 -6.04
C GLN A 183 0.45 -6.93 -6.59
N VAL A 184 0.62 -5.61 -6.51
CA VAL A 184 -0.35 -4.59 -6.94
C VAL A 184 0.40 -3.35 -7.45
N PRO A 185 -0.25 -2.43 -8.20
CA PRO A 185 0.34 -1.16 -8.55
C PRO A 185 0.58 -0.32 -7.30
N ILE A 186 1.86 -0.08 -6.97
CA ILE A 186 2.26 0.66 -5.77
C ILE A 186 2.85 2.02 -6.13
N LEU A 187 2.74 2.96 -5.21
CA LEU A 187 3.51 4.17 -5.10
C LEU A 187 4.41 4.03 -3.87
N ARG A 188 5.73 4.13 -4.02
CA ARG A 188 6.67 3.97 -2.92
C ARG A 188 7.33 5.30 -2.56
N THR A 189 7.21 5.76 -1.33
CA THR A 189 7.94 6.93 -0.81
C THR A 189 8.92 6.50 0.29
N ASP A 190 9.62 7.47 0.86
CA ASP A 190 10.42 7.24 2.07
C ASP A 190 9.54 6.93 3.28
N GLY A 191 10.02 6.02 4.12
CA GLY A 191 9.43 5.71 5.43
C GLY A 191 10.15 6.38 6.58
N GLY A 192 9.51 6.38 7.76
CA GLY A 192 10.11 6.92 8.99
C GLY A 192 10.25 8.44 8.96
N LEU A 193 9.48 9.12 8.10
CA LEU A 193 9.44 10.58 8.06
C LEU A 193 8.73 11.10 9.33
N PRO A 194 9.24 12.18 9.96
CA PRO A 194 8.51 12.88 11.01
C PRO A 194 7.12 13.30 10.52
N LEU A 195 6.10 13.16 11.38
CA LEU A 195 4.70 13.48 11.05
C LEU A 195 4.55 14.90 10.46
N LYS A 196 5.28 15.87 11.02
CA LYS A 196 5.31 17.26 10.55
C LYS A 196 5.77 17.38 9.09
N LEU A 197 6.62 16.49 8.58
CA LEU A 197 7.02 16.48 7.17
C LEU A 197 5.96 15.85 6.27
N ILE A 198 5.30 14.79 6.75
CA ILE A 198 4.18 14.16 6.03
C ILE A 198 3.05 15.18 5.83
N GLU A 199 2.71 15.92 6.88
CA GLU A 199 1.61 16.90 6.87
C GLU A 199 1.99 18.23 6.20
N ASN A 200 3.28 18.54 6.03
CA ASN A 200 3.71 19.81 5.44
C ASN A 200 3.39 19.85 3.93
N PRO A 201 2.49 20.75 3.46
CA PRO A 201 2.09 20.82 2.06
C PRO A 201 3.25 21.23 1.13
N ASN A 202 4.27 21.91 1.66
CA ASN A 202 5.45 22.32 0.91
C ASN A 202 6.54 21.24 0.86
N TYR A 203 6.42 20.17 1.64
CA TYR A 203 7.38 19.07 1.61
C TYR A 203 7.11 18.17 0.41
N ARG A 204 8.20 17.86 -0.30
CA ARG A 204 8.22 17.13 -1.55
C ARG A 204 8.41 15.63 -1.29
N HIS A 205 7.31 14.86 -1.32
CA HIS A 205 7.36 13.40 -1.16
C HIS A 205 7.69 12.72 -2.48
N GLU A 206 8.98 12.49 -2.72
CA GLU A 206 9.47 11.86 -3.95
C GLU A 206 9.25 10.35 -3.96
N PHE A 207 8.99 9.81 -5.15
CA PHE A 207 8.90 8.36 -5.31
C PHE A 207 10.28 7.69 -5.29
N ARG A 208 10.37 6.61 -4.53
CA ARG A 208 11.45 5.62 -4.58
C ARG A 208 11.13 4.47 -5.53
N GLY A 209 9.94 4.44 -6.12
CA GLY A 209 9.51 3.43 -7.07
C GLY A 209 8.01 3.43 -7.27
N GLY A 210 7.55 2.65 -8.25
CA GLY A 210 6.13 2.49 -8.53
C GLY A 210 5.60 3.33 -9.68
N ILE A 211 6.39 4.29 -10.19
CA ILE A 211 6.07 5.04 -11.42
C ILE A 211 7.09 4.78 -12.50
N TYR A 212 6.60 4.39 -13.66
CA TYR A 212 7.42 4.13 -14.83
C TYR A 212 6.87 4.83 -16.05
N ARG A 213 7.76 5.44 -16.83
CA ARG A 213 7.48 5.85 -18.21
C ARG A 213 7.71 4.64 -19.10
N ILE A 214 6.79 4.38 -20.00
CA ILE A 214 6.90 3.27 -20.93
C ILE A 214 7.55 3.80 -22.21
N GLU A 215 8.61 3.14 -22.63
CA GLU A 215 9.30 3.43 -23.88
C GLU A 215 9.19 2.25 -24.81
N ILE A 216 8.73 2.53 -26.04
CA ILE A 216 8.75 1.57 -27.15
C ILE A 216 9.98 1.88 -28.00
N TYR A 217 10.77 0.86 -28.31
CA TYR A 217 11.96 0.97 -29.14
C TYR A 217 12.04 -0.16 -30.14
N THR A 218 12.61 0.11 -31.31
CA THR A 218 12.92 -0.93 -32.29
C THR A 218 14.24 -1.60 -31.91
N CYS A 219 14.20 -2.92 -31.75
CA CYS A 219 15.36 -3.69 -31.30
C CYS A 219 16.42 -3.80 -32.39
N THR A 220 17.45 -2.96 -32.32
CA THR A 220 18.59 -3.01 -33.24
C THR A 220 19.91 -3.02 -32.46
N VAL A 221 20.98 -3.50 -33.09
CA VAL A 221 22.34 -3.52 -32.51
C VAL A 221 22.78 -2.13 -32.01
N ARG A 222 22.36 -1.06 -32.72
CA ARG A 222 22.79 0.32 -32.46
C ARG A 222 22.22 0.93 -31.18
N HIS A 223 21.04 0.48 -30.73
CA HIS A 223 20.38 1.08 -29.56
C HIS A 223 20.96 0.61 -28.23
N GLY A 224 21.88 -0.38 -28.23
CA GLY A 224 22.55 -0.86 -27.02
C GLY A 224 21.61 -1.50 -25.98
N HIS A 225 20.34 -1.74 -26.34
CA HIS A 225 19.36 -2.38 -25.48
C HIS A 225 19.39 -3.90 -25.71
N GLU A 226 19.54 -4.65 -24.61
CA GLU A 226 19.45 -6.10 -24.63
C GLU A 226 18.07 -6.53 -25.15
N CYS A 227 18.06 -7.35 -26.20
CA CYS A 227 16.82 -7.91 -26.73
C CYS A 227 16.21 -8.85 -25.69
N PRO A 228 14.89 -8.84 -25.44
CA PRO A 228 14.21 -9.81 -24.57
C PRO A 228 14.47 -11.28 -24.92
N ASN A 229 14.92 -11.59 -26.15
CA ASN A 229 15.34 -12.94 -26.55
C ASN A 229 16.78 -13.30 -26.12
N GLY A 230 17.47 -12.42 -25.38
CA GLY A 230 18.84 -12.61 -24.89
C GLY A 230 19.95 -12.40 -25.93
N LYS A 231 19.63 -12.00 -27.16
CA LYS A 231 20.62 -11.79 -28.23
C LYS A 231 21.02 -10.32 -28.36
N PHE A 232 22.33 -10.06 -28.43
CA PHE A 232 22.90 -8.72 -28.65
C PHE A 232 22.83 -8.25 -30.12
N SER A 233 22.43 -9.13 -31.05
CA SER A 233 22.31 -8.82 -32.48
C SER A 233 21.10 -7.93 -32.83
N GLY A 234 20.22 -7.64 -31.86
CA GLY A 234 18.89 -7.11 -32.13
C GLY A 234 18.01 -8.11 -32.88
N CYS A 235 16.68 -7.92 -32.82
CA CYS A 235 15.72 -8.77 -33.52
C CYS A 235 14.89 -8.02 -34.57
N GLY A 236 15.08 -6.70 -34.70
CA GLY A 236 14.34 -5.82 -35.60
C GLY A 236 12.90 -5.52 -35.16
N LYS A 237 12.38 -6.16 -34.11
CA LYS A 237 11.00 -5.99 -33.64
C LYS A 237 10.87 -4.85 -32.62
N PRO A 238 9.67 -4.25 -32.48
CA PRO A 238 9.40 -3.33 -31.38
C PRO A 238 9.41 -4.08 -30.04
N HIS A 239 10.01 -3.46 -29.03
CA HIS A 239 9.96 -3.89 -27.64
C HIS A 239 9.59 -2.70 -26.75
N ALA A 240 9.07 -3.01 -25.58
CA ALA A 240 8.77 -2.00 -24.59
C ALA A 240 9.49 -2.27 -23.25
N ARG A 241 9.90 -1.19 -22.61
CA ARG A 241 10.53 -1.21 -21.28
C ARG A 241 9.95 -0.11 -20.41
N GLY A 242 9.96 -0.34 -19.09
CA GLY A 242 9.66 0.69 -18.11
C GLY A 242 10.93 1.42 -17.69
N GLN A 243 10.95 2.74 -17.82
CA GLN A 243 11.96 3.60 -17.20
C GLN A 243 11.43 4.19 -15.90
N VAL A 244 12.20 4.06 -14.81
CA VAL A 244 11.86 4.72 -13.55
C VAL A 244 11.75 6.22 -13.80
N THR A 245 10.62 6.80 -13.38
CA THR A 245 10.36 8.23 -13.56
C THR A 245 10.36 8.91 -12.20
N ALA A 246 11.10 10.02 -12.10
CA ALA A 246 11.03 10.88 -10.94
C ALA A 246 9.65 11.55 -10.89
N GLY A 247 9.08 11.68 -9.69
CA GLY A 247 7.78 12.28 -9.50
C GLY A 247 7.45 12.45 -8.02
N GLN A 248 6.34 13.09 -7.75
CA GLN A 248 5.88 13.38 -6.39
C GLN A 248 4.55 12.70 -6.10
N LEU A 249 4.36 12.25 -4.86
CA LEU A 249 3.10 11.67 -4.42
C LEU A 249 1.91 12.56 -4.78
N ASP A 250 2.01 13.84 -4.44
CA ASP A 250 0.95 14.80 -4.66
C ASP A 250 0.56 14.95 -6.14
N ASP A 251 1.50 14.89 -7.07
CA ASP A 251 1.21 15.03 -8.51
C ASP A 251 0.33 13.87 -9.00
N VAL A 252 0.57 12.66 -8.49
CA VAL A 252 -0.25 11.49 -8.80
C VAL A 252 -1.60 11.58 -8.12
N LEU A 253 -1.67 12.04 -6.87
CA LEU A 253 -2.93 12.22 -6.16
C LEU A 253 -3.83 13.25 -6.85
N ARG A 254 -3.24 14.31 -7.43
CA ARG A 254 -3.96 15.29 -8.26
C ARG A 254 -4.37 14.71 -9.61
N GLY A 255 -3.49 13.95 -10.26
CA GLY A 255 -3.67 13.52 -11.63
C GLY A 255 -4.48 12.23 -11.81
N ALA A 256 -4.38 11.27 -10.90
CA ALA A 256 -5.00 9.95 -11.07
C ALA A 256 -6.54 10.00 -11.13
N PRO A 257 -7.27 10.79 -10.30
CA PRO A 257 -8.74 10.87 -10.40
C PRO A 257 -9.24 11.39 -11.75
N ILE A 258 -8.44 12.15 -12.50
CA ILE A 258 -8.78 12.64 -13.85
C ILE A 258 -8.13 11.81 -14.97
N GLY A 259 -7.50 10.68 -14.63
CA GLY A 259 -6.83 9.80 -15.58
C GLY A 259 -5.50 10.33 -16.11
N ALA A 260 -4.87 11.33 -15.49
CA ALA A 260 -3.51 11.72 -15.91
C ALA A 260 -2.46 10.65 -15.58
N TYR A 261 -2.76 9.79 -14.60
CA TYR A 261 -1.99 8.59 -14.27
C TYR A 261 -2.88 7.36 -14.28
N MET A 262 -2.39 6.29 -14.90
CA MET A 262 -3.10 5.02 -15.05
C MET A 262 -2.28 3.88 -14.45
N PRO A 263 -2.93 2.91 -13.79
CA PRO A 263 -2.25 1.71 -13.35
C PRO A 263 -2.04 0.75 -14.52
N VAL A 264 -0.86 0.17 -14.59
CA VAL A 264 -0.60 -1.04 -15.38
C VAL A 264 -0.74 -2.23 -14.44
N VAL A 265 -1.83 -2.98 -14.64
CA VAL A 265 -2.13 -4.22 -13.93
C VAL A 265 -1.70 -5.38 -14.82
N ASP A 266 -0.55 -5.98 -14.50
CA ASP A 266 0.02 -7.15 -15.21
C ASP A 266 0.83 -6.88 -16.49
N ALA A 267 1.94 -6.16 -16.33
CA ALA A 267 2.97 -5.97 -17.35
C ALA A 267 3.79 -7.25 -17.62
N GLN A 268 3.23 -8.24 -18.33
CA GLN A 268 3.96 -9.46 -18.71
C GLN A 268 4.82 -9.29 -19.96
N VAL A 269 4.52 -8.29 -20.79
CA VAL A 269 5.06 -8.15 -22.16
C VAL A 269 6.10 -7.05 -22.31
N ILE A 270 6.51 -6.45 -21.19
CA ILE A 270 7.51 -5.37 -21.15
C ILE A 270 8.55 -5.62 -20.06
N ARG A 271 9.75 -5.08 -20.25
CA ARG A 271 10.80 -5.12 -19.22
C ARG A 271 10.54 -4.03 -18.17
N ALA A 272 9.66 -4.30 -17.22
CA ALA A 272 9.31 -3.44 -16.09
C ALA A 272 8.85 -4.30 -14.89
N PRO A 273 8.64 -3.75 -13.69
CA PRO A 273 7.87 -4.47 -12.68
C PRO A 273 6.50 -4.87 -13.23
N ARG A 274 5.96 -5.98 -12.76
CA ARG A 274 4.66 -6.49 -13.19
C ARG A 274 3.50 -5.52 -12.93
N PHE A 275 3.62 -4.68 -11.90
CA PHE A 275 2.59 -3.74 -11.50
C PHE A 275 3.20 -2.38 -11.18
N PHE A 276 2.65 -1.31 -11.74
CA PHE A 276 3.12 0.05 -11.54
C PHE A 276 2.09 1.08 -12.06
N TRP A 277 2.33 2.35 -11.77
CA TRP A 277 1.61 3.50 -12.32
C TRP A 277 2.40 4.17 -13.44
N THR A 278 1.73 4.71 -14.44
CA THR A 278 2.35 5.43 -15.56
C THR A 278 1.50 6.63 -15.94
N ASP A 279 2.07 7.61 -16.62
CA ASP A 279 1.30 8.73 -17.16
C ASP A 279 0.40 8.27 -18.32
N MET A 280 -0.67 9.01 -18.61
CA MET A 280 -1.65 8.66 -19.64
C MET A 280 -1.02 8.48 -21.03
N ALA A 281 0.02 9.25 -21.38
CA ALA A 281 0.66 9.11 -22.69
C ALA A 281 1.42 7.79 -22.81
N SER A 282 2.19 7.42 -21.78
CA SER A 282 2.84 6.11 -21.70
C SER A 282 1.84 4.95 -21.58
N TYR A 283 0.72 5.15 -20.89
CA TYR A 283 -0.36 4.15 -20.83
C TYR A 283 -0.95 3.88 -22.22
N GLY A 284 -1.27 4.94 -22.98
CA GLY A 284 -1.76 4.81 -24.35
C GLY A 284 -0.77 4.10 -25.28
N GLN A 285 0.53 4.40 -25.16
CA GLN A 285 1.58 3.68 -25.88
C GLN A 285 1.61 2.20 -25.52
N TYR A 286 1.48 1.87 -24.23
CA TYR A 286 1.41 0.48 -23.79
C TYR A 286 0.20 -0.26 -24.36
N LEU A 287 -0.99 0.34 -24.31
CA LEU A 287 -2.19 -0.24 -24.90
C LEU A 287 -2.03 -0.47 -26.40
N ALA A 288 -1.48 0.49 -27.14
CA ALA A 288 -1.20 0.35 -28.56
C ALA A 288 -0.16 -0.75 -28.84
N TYR A 289 0.86 -0.88 -27.98
CA TYR A 289 1.86 -1.92 -28.09
C TYR A 289 1.26 -3.31 -27.89
N ILE A 290 0.49 -3.54 -26.82
CA ILE A 290 -0.10 -4.86 -26.54
C ILE A 290 -1.19 -5.26 -27.53
N ALA A 291 -1.86 -4.29 -28.16
CA ALA A 291 -2.82 -4.55 -29.23
C ALA A 291 -2.17 -4.91 -30.58
N SER A 292 -0.86 -4.67 -30.74
CA SER A 292 -0.16 -4.92 -32.00
C SER A 292 0.04 -6.43 -32.23
N PRO A 293 -0.31 -6.97 -33.42
CA PRO A 293 -0.10 -8.38 -33.74
C PRO A 293 1.39 -8.79 -33.77
N ALA A 294 2.30 -7.80 -33.85
CA ALA A 294 3.74 -8.03 -33.76
C ALA A 294 4.19 -8.48 -32.35
N VAL A 295 3.38 -8.23 -31.32
CA VAL A 295 3.57 -8.75 -29.96
C VAL A 295 3.01 -10.16 -29.89
N SER A 296 3.57 -11.06 -30.71
CA SER A 296 3.42 -12.49 -30.44
C SER A 296 4.04 -12.74 -29.07
N LYS A 297 3.21 -13.18 -28.10
CA LYS A 297 3.60 -13.51 -26.71
C LYS A 297 4.99 -14.11 -26.73
N THR A 298 6.00 -13.31 -26.42
CA THR A 298 7.36 -13.84 -26.30
C THR A 298 7.27 -14.88 -25.22
N SER A 299 7.54 -16.14 -25.58
CA SER A 299 7.83 -17.26 -24.68
C SER A 299 9.14 -17.01 -23.93
N GLY A 300 9.34 -15.78 -23.45
CA GLY A 300 10.31 -15.46 -22.43
C GLY A 300 9.69 -15.89 -21.13
N SER A 301 9.90 -17.15 -20.76
CA SER A 301 9.91 -17.52 -19.35
C SER A 301 10.64 -16.41 -18.57
N PRO A 302 10.17 -16.05 -17.36
CA PRO A 302 10.83 -15.06 -16.53
C PRO A 302 12.32 -15.39 -16.53
N ALA A 303 13.17 -14.41 -16.86
CA ALA A 303 14.61 -14.58 -16.91
C ALA A 303 15.04 -15.50 -15.76
N GLU A 304 15.62 -16.66 -16.11
CA GLU A 304 16.23 -17.54 -15.11
C GLU A 304 17.11 -16.62 -14.26
N THR A 305 16.73 -16.45 -13.00
CA THR A 305 17.61 -15.86 -11.99
C THR A 305 18.99 -16.48 -12.19
N PRO A 306 20.08 -15.69 -12.20
CA PRO A 306 21.41 -16.21 -12.44
C PRO A 306 21.59 -17.41 -11.51
N ARG A 307 21.77 -18.59 -12.11
CA ARG A 307 21.95 -19.86 -11.42
C ARG A 307 23.19 -19.72 -10.55
N THR A 308 23.00 -19.23 -9.33
CA THR A 308 23.96 -19.44 -8.25
C THR A 308 24.04 -20.94 -8.10
N ARG A 309 25.17 -21.51 -8.55
CA ARG A 309 25.63 -22.88 -8.29
C ARG A 309 25.28 -23.25 -6.84
N ARG A 310 24.15 -23.91 -6.62
CA ARG A 310 23.80 -24.53 -5.34
C ARG A 310 23.14 -25.86 -5.64
N GLY A 311 23.74 -26.90 -5.07
CA GLY A 311 23.43 -28.28 -5.32
C GLY A 311 21.99 -28.67 -4.99
N ARG A 312 21.63 -29.82 -5.55
CA ARG A 312 20.42 -30.60 -5.27
C ARG A 312 20.01 -30.50 -3.79
N ARG A 313 18.86 -29.89 -3.54
CA ARG A 313 17.93 -30.33 -2.50
C ARG A 313 16.57 -30.47 -3.15
N ALA A 314 16.19 -31.72 -3.38
CA ALA A 314 14.84 -32.10 -3.76
C ALA A 314 13.93 -31.94 -2.52
N GLY A 315 12.76 -31.32 -2.70
CA GLY A 315 11.69 -31.31 -1.71
C GLY A 315 10.87 -30.02 -1.70
N HIS A 316 9.57 -30.17 -1.98
CA HIS A 316 8.46 -29.24 -1.66
C HIS A 316 7.95 -28.21 -2.69
N SER A 317 8.49 -28.08 -3.91
CA SER A 317 8.01 -27.02 -4.84
C SER A 317 6.80 -27.41 -5.73
N ARG A 318 6.55 -28.69 -6.01
CA ARG A 318 5.53 -29.08 -7.03
C ARG A 318 4.09 -28.76 -6.65
N ALA A 319 3.71 -28.85 -5.38
CA ALA A 319 2.35 -28.53 -4.94
C ALA A 319 2.05 -27.03 -5.03
N LYS A 320 3.04 -26.19 -4.70
CA LYS A 320 2.92 -24.73 -4.73
C LYS A 320 2.94 -24.17 -6.16
N GLU A 321 3.63 -24.87 -7.06
CA GLU A 321 3.67 -24.55 -8.48
C GLU A 321 2.34 -24.91 -9.16
N ALA A 322 1.75 -26.06 -8.83
CA ALA A 322 0.41 -26.45 -9.28
C ALA A 322 -0.70 -25.52 -8.75
N GLU A 323 -0.58 -25.05 -7.50
CA GLU A 323 -1.49 -24.05 -6.92
C GLU A 323 -1.41 -22.70 -7.66
N LEU A 324 -0.20 -22.26 -8.02
CA LEU A 324 0.00 -21.04 -8.83
C LEU A 324 -0.54 -21.19 -10.27
N GLU A 325 -0.39 -22.38 -10.87
CA GLU A 325 -0.93 -22.70 -12.20
C GLU A 325 -2.47 -22.67 -12.21
N ALA A 326 -3.10 -23.21 -11.16
CA ALA A 326 -4.56 -23.16 -10.99
C ALA A 326 -5.08 -21.73 -10.83
N MET A 327 -4.35 -20.85 -10.13
CA MET A 327 -4.69 -19.43 -10.02
C MET A 327 -4.53 -18.68 -11.36
N ARG A 328 -3.59 -19.08 -12.23
CA ARG A 328 -3.44 -18.51 -13.58
C ARG A 328 -4.62 -18.88 -14.48
N ALA A 329 -5.10 -20.12 -14.41
CA ALA A 329 -6.23 -20.58 -15.21
C ALA A 329 -7.53 -19.82 -14.87
N GLN A 330 -7.75 -19.46 -13.61
CA GLN A 330 -8.94 -18.70 -13.18
C GLN A 330 -8.88 -17.20 -13.51
N ALA A 331 -7.70 -16.62 -13.72
CA ALA A 331 -7.53 -15.19 -14.00
C ALA A 331 -7.74 -14.83 -15.49
N VAL A 332 -7.55 -15.79 -16.41
CA VAL A 332 -7.75 -15.60 -17.86
C VAL A 332 -9.24 -15.57 -18.23
N ASP A 333 -10.09 -16.25 -17.45
CA ASP A 333 -11.53 -16.38 -17.72
C ASP A 333 -12.33 -15.10 -17.37
N LEU A 334 -11.75 -14.17 -16.60
CA LEU A 334 -12.42 -12.92 -16.18
C LEU A 334 -12.08 -11.70 -17.06
N SER A 335 -11.21 -11.84 -18.07
CA SER A 335 -10.86 -10.75 -18.99
C SER A 335 -11.82 -10.57 -20.16
N GLU A 336 -12.75 -11.50 -20.39
CA GLU A 336 -13.67 -11.44 -21.54
C GLU A 336 -14.96 -10.65 -21.29
N ASP A 337 -15.30 -10.30 -20.04
CA ASP A 337 -16.62 -9.76 -19.67
C ASP A 337 -16.63 -8.34 -19.08
N ILE A 338 -15.57 -7.54 -19.27
CA ILE A 338 -15.61 -6.11 -18.89
C ILE A 338 -16.02 -5.27 -20.11
N PRO A 339 -17.29 -4.82 -20.22
CA PRO A 339 -17.67 -3.90 -21.28
C PRO A 339 -16.90 -2.59 -21.09
N MET A 340 -16.03 -2.29 -22.06
CA MET A 340 -15.41 -0.96 -22.17
C MET A 340 -16.53 0.09 -22.24
N PRO A 341 -16.52 1.14 -21.40
CA PRO A 341 -17.48 2.22 -21.54
C PRO A 341 -17.20 2.96 -22.85
N ALA A 342 -18.20 3.02 -23.72
CA ALA A 342 -18.17 3.83 -24.92
C ALA A 342 -17.95 5.30 -24.51
N ALA A 343 -16.95 5.94 -25.11
CA ALA A 343 -16.63 7.33 -24.87
C ALA A 343 -17.78 8.22 -25.38
N THR A 344 -18.70 8.59 -24.49
CA THR A 344 -19.61 9.71 -24.75
C THR A 344 -18.85 11.01 -24.59
N GLU A 345 -18.71 11.73 -25.69
CA GLU A 345 -18.17 13.09 -25.77
C GLU A 345 -19.04 14.06 -24.96
N SER A 346 -18.78 14.17 -23.66
CA SER A 346 -19.27 15.30 -22.86
C SER A 346 -18.18 16.36 -22.80
N SER A 347 -18.27 17.31 -23.72
CA SER A 347 -17.48 18.54 -23.74
C SER A 347 -17.79 19.41 -22.51
N ASN A 348 -17.03 19.20 -21.44
CA ASN A 348 -16.72 20.21 -20.42
C ASN A 348 -15.47 19.75 -19.67
N ARG A 349 -14.34 19.82 -20.38
CA ARG A 349 -13.01 19.52 -19.86
C ARG A 349 -12.60 20.68 -18.94
N LEU A 350 -12.75 20.50 -17.63
CA LEU A 350 -12.12 21.38 -16.64
C LEU A 350 -10.60 21.33 -16.89
N VAL A 351 -10.06 22.42 -17.43
CA VAL A 351 -8.62 22.58 -17.63
C VAL A 351 -8.01 22.79 -16.25
N ALA A 352 -7.23 21.82 -15.78
CA ALA A 352 -6.49 21.95 -14.54
C ALA A 352 -5.61 23.22 -14.62
N PRO A 353 -5.58 24.07 -13.57
CA PRO A 353 -4.75 25.26 -13.57
C PRO A 353 -3.28 24.85 -13.75
N ALA A 354 -2.63 25.44 -14.76
CA ALA A 354 -1.24 25.16 -15.04
C ALA A 354 -0.38 25.59 -13.83
N ILE A 355 0.11 24.62 -13.05
CA ILE A 355 1.11 24.90 -12.02
C ILE A 355 2.36 25.39 -12.75
N PRO A 356 2.77 26.67 -12.57
CA PRO A 356 3.90 27.19 -13.32
C PRO A 356 5.15 26.41 -12.91
N ARG A 357 6.01 26.04 -13.86
CA ARG A 357 7.28 25.38 -13.52
C ARG A 357 8.14 26.34 -12.67
N PRO A 358 9.01 25.83 -11.79
CA PRO A 358 10.00 26.68 -11.13
C PRO A 358 10.88 27.35 -12.19
N VAL A 359 11.04 28.67 -12.11
CA VAL A 359 11.92 29.42 -13.01
C VAL A 359 13.31 29.41 -12.39
N PRO A 360 14.35 28.89 -13.09
CA PRO A 360 15.71 28.95 -12.58
C PRO A 360 16.12 30.37 -12.20
N GLY A 361 16.73 30.54 -11.03
CA GLY A 361 17.15 31.85 -10.52
C GLY A 361 16.07 32.68 -9.84
N VAL A 362 14.85 32.16 -9.66
CA VAL A 362 13.73 32.92 -9.04
C VAL A 362 13.13 32.13 -7.87
N CYS A 363 12.89 32.81 -6.75
CA CYS A 363 12.27 32.23 -5.56
C CYS A 363 10.86 31.73 -5.86
N ASP A 364 10.65 30.43 -5.64
CA ASP A 364 9.40 29.72 -5.95
C ASP A 364 8.41 29.65 -4.76
N THR A 365 8.69 30.35 -3.66
CA THR A 365 7.94 30.30 -2.39
C THR A 365 6.81 31.32 -2.34
N GLY A 366 5.70 30.98 -1.68
CA GLY A 366 4.53 31.86 -1.47
C GLY A 366 3.40 31.70 -2.49
N GLN A 367 2.20 32.16 -2.14
CA GLN A 367 1.08 32.40 -3.05
C GLN A 367 0.48 33.79 -2.80
N PRO A 368 0.66 34.78 -3.70
CA PRO A 368 1.42 34.69 -4.97
C PRO A 368 2.92 34.43 -4.73
N ARG A 369 3.63 33.96 -5.77
CA ARG A 369 5.06 33.65 -5.69
C ARG A 369 5.88 34.89 -5.32
N CYS A 370 6.88 34.70 -4.48
CA CYS A 370 7.80 35.74 -4.02
C CYS A 370 8.49 36.47 -5.18
N GLY A 371 8.97 35.74 -6.20
CA GLY A 371 9.54 36.34 -7.41
C GLY A 371 10.93 36.99 -7.26
N GLN A 372 11.49 37.03 -6.04
CA GLN A 372 12.84 37.54 -5.79
C GLN A 372 13.93 36.63 -6.40
N PRO A 373 15.13 37.16 -6.72
CA PRO A 373 16.25 36.34 -7.15
C PRO A 373 16.54 35.20 -6.15
N GLY A 374 16.58 33.97 -6.66
CA GLY A 374 16.73 32.76 -5.87
C GLY A 374 18.07 32.07 -6.11
N ARG A 375 18.61 31.44 -5.07
CA ARG A 375 19.67 30.43 -5.17
C ARG A 375 19.06 29.04 -5.10
N LEU A 376 19.73 28.05 -5.67
CA LEU A 376 19.27 26.66 -5.63
C LEU A 376 19.60 26.04 -4.27
N TYR A 377 18.57 25.59 -3.54
CA TYR A 377 18.67 24.81 -2.31
C TYR A 377 18.01 23.45 -2.49
N ALA A 378 18.19 22.53 -1.52
CA ALA A 378 17.50 21.23 -1.52
C ALA A 378 15.96 21.35 -1.60
N ALA A 379 15.39 22.45 -1.12
CA ALA A 379 13.95 22.71 -1.17
C ALA A 379 13.47 23.35 -2.49
N GLY A 380 14.36 23.70 -3.42
CA GLY A 380 14.07 24.45 -4.64
C GLY A 380 14.78 25.81 -4.68
N TRP A 381 14.31 26.74 -5.51
CA TRP A 381 14.90 28.08 -5.64
C TRP A 381 14.37 28.99 -4.52
N ARG A 382 15.25 29.58 -3.70
CA ARG A 382 14.87 30.45 -2.57
C ARG A 382 15.68 31.75 -2.56
N CYS A 383 15.05 32.87 -2.25
CA CYS A 383 15.77 34.11 -1.93
C CYS A 383 16.39 34.03 -0.53
N ASP A 384 17.20 35.01 -0.15
CA ASP A 384 17.89 35.02 1.14
C ASP A 384 16.93 35.08 2.34
N GLU A 385 15.72 35.60 2.16
CA GLU A 385 14.67 35.65 3.18
C GLU A 385 13.93 34.29 3.33
N HIS A 386 13.73 33.59 2.21
CA HIS A 386 13.09 32.26 2.18
C HIS A 386 14.09 31.10 2.21
N ARG A 387 15.39 31.38 2.43
CA ARG A 387 16.42 30.33 2.48
C ARG A 387 16.10 29.38 3.63
N PRO A 388 16.33 28.06 3.47
CA PRO A 388 16.20 27.13 4.58
C PRO A 388 17.16 27.56 5.69
N SER A 389 16.64 28.04 6.82
CA SER A 389 17.49 28.51 7.91
C SER A 389 18.18 27.32 8.60
N SER A 390 19.40 27.51 9.08
CA SER A 390 20.12 26.46 9.82
C SER A 390 19.57 26.24 11.24
N HIS A 391 18.56 27.02 11.66
CA HIS A 391 17.93 26.90 12.97
C HIS A 391 17.10 25.61 13.13
N TRP A 392 16.74 24.95 12.02
CA TRP A 392 16.04 23.67 12.01
C TRP A 392 16.92 22.47 12.41
N PHE A 393 18.22 22.67 12.68
CA PHE A 393 19.17 21.63 13.09
C PHE A 393 19.77 21.83 14.49
N LYS A 394 19.21 22.70 15.34
CA LYS A 394 19.56 22.67 16.77
C LYS A 394 18.83 21.50 17.44
N ARG A 395 19.66 20.63 18.01
CA ARG A 395 19.40 19.27 18.54
C ARG A 395 18.24 19.18 19.52
#